data_AF-A0A5D0CJ19-F1
#
_entry.id   AF-A0A5D0CJ19-F1
#
_cell.length_a   1.000
_cell.length_b   1.000
_cell.length_c   1.000
_cell.angle_alpha   90.00
_cell.angle_beta   90.00
_cell.angle_gamma   90.00
#
_symmetry.space_group_name_H-M   'P 1'
#
loop_
_entity.id
_entity.type
_entity.pdbx_description
1 polymer ?
#
loop_
_entity_poly.entity_id
_entity_poly.type
_entity_poly.pdbx_seq_one_letter_code
_entity_poly.pdbx_strand_id
1 'polypeptide(L)'
;MTSEKQNELVRKAVAVLESFESGNPEAISAYVHPDQYIQHNQGLSDGRAAMLGALDHLKEIGTKVSVKRALVDGDYVVLHSVYEFFGPKIIIDIFRFENGLIVEHWDNMQEMEGKTPSNHTMIDGPVTIKDIDKTEDNKKLVKSYVENILLGKSPGLLATYFDGDNYIQHSPHIADGLSGLHAALQALKEKNIEFEYTHVHKVIGQGDFVLTVSEGFLNGQPTAFYDIFRVEKGEIAEHWDVVEAILPAEKRKNSNSRF
;
A
#
# COMPACT_ATOMS: atom_id res chain seq x y z
N MET A 1 -16.53 -13.17 -7.18
CA MET A 1 -16.92 -11.90 -7.82
C MET A 1 -16.63 -12.02 -9.32
N THR A 2 -17.43 -11.44 -10.22
CA THR A 2 -17.13 -11.45 -11.67
C THR A 2 -16.04 -10.42 -11.98
N SER A 3 -15.28 -10.64 -13.06
CA SER A 3 -14.28 -9.67 -13.54
C SER A 3 -14.90 -8.31 -13.87
N GLU A 4 -16.14 -8.29 -14.40
CA GLU A 4 -16.89 -7.06 -14.64
C GLU A 4 -17.12 -6.24 -13.37
N LYS A 5 -17.55 -6.90 -12.28
CA LYS A 5 -17.77 -6.22 -10.99
C LYS A 5 -16.44 -5.72 -10.40
N GLN A 6 -15.36 -6.49 -10.51
CA GLN A 6 -14.03 -6.05 -10.08
C GLN A 6 -13.57 -4.81 -10.85
N ASN A 7 -13.72 -4.82 -12.18
CA ASN A 7 -13.40 -3.68 -13.04
C ASN A 7 -14.26 -2.45 -12.71
N GLU A 8 -15.53 -2.64 -12.33
CA GLU A 8 -16.39 -1.55 -11.88
C GLU A 8 -15.89 -0.91 -10.58
N LEU A 9 -15.52 -1.71 -9.58
CA LEU A 9 -15.00 -1.19 -8.30
C LEU A 9 -13.70 -0.40 -8.51
N VAL A 10 -12.78 -0.92 -9.31
CA VAL A 10 -11.53 -0.22 -9.68
C VAL A 10 -11.85 1.10 -10.37
N ARG A 11 -12.73 1.10 -11.37
CA ARG A 11 -13.11 2.34 -12.07
C ARG A 11 -13.70 3.39 -11.12
N LYS A 12 -14.53 2.99 -10.16
CA LYS A 12 -15.10 3.90 -9.16
C LYS A 12 -14.03 4.49 -8.25
N ALA A 13 -13.12 3.66 -7.73
CA ALA A 13 -12.01 4.11 -6.90
C ALA A 13 -11.08 5.08 -7.65
N VAL A 14 -10.71 4.74 -8.89
CA VAL A 14 -9.88 5.60 -9.76
C VAL A 14 -10.57 6.93 -10.03
N ALA A 15 -11.86 6.93 -10.37
CA ALA A 15 -12.61 8.16 -10.63
C ALA A 15 -12.68 9.09 -9.41
N VAL A 16 -12.72 8.53 -8.19
CA VAL A 16 -12.62 9.32 -6.96
C VAL A 16 -11.25 9.99 -6.83
N LEU A 17 -10.16 9.27 -7.12
CA LEU A 17 -8.83 9.87 -7.10
C LEU A 17 -8.63 10.94 -8.19
N GLU A 18 -9.15 10.72 -9.40
CA GLU A 18 -9.15 11.70 -10.51
C GLU A 18 -9.92 12.98 -10.17
N SER A 19 -10.84 12.91 -9.19
CA SER A 19 -11.52 14.11 -8.68
C SER A 19 -10.55 15.07 -8.02
N PHE A 20 -9.47 14.58 -7.41
CA PHE A 20 -8.45 15.41 -6.74
C PHE A 20 -7.66 16.26 -7.73
N GLU A 21 -7.41 15.75 -8.94
CA GLU A 21 -6.75 16.49 -10.01
C GLU A 21 -7.69 17.49 -10.68
N SER A 22 -8.91 17.06 -11.00
CA SER A 22 -9.86 17.87 -11.76
C SER A 22 -10.60 18.93 -10.91
N GLY A 23 -10.72 18.67 -9.61
CA GLY A 23 -11.65 19.35 -8.71
C GLY A 23 -13.12 19.02 -8.99
N ASN A 24 -13.43 18.03 -9.83
CA ASN A 24 -14.81 17.66 -10.14
C ASN A 24 -15.42 16.81 -9.00
N PRO A 25 -16.50 17.25 -8.32
CA PRO A 25 -17.08 16.53 -7.19
C PRO A 25 -17.96 15.33 -7.58
N GLU A 26 -18.24 15.10 -8.87
CA GLU A 26 -19.25 14.14 -9.33
C GLU A 26 -18.95 12.70 -8.90
N ALA A 27 -17.73 12.22 -9.09
CA ALA A 27 -17.38 10.85 -8.75
C ALA A 27 -17.42 10.62 -7.22
N ILE A 28 -16.94 11.58 -6.43
CA ILE A 28 -17.08 11.53 -4.96
C ILE A 28 -18.55 11.51 -4.56
N SER A 29 -19.38 12.37 -5.16
CA SER A 29 -20.81 12.44 -4.84
C SER A 29 -21.56 11.16 -5.24
N ALA A 30 -21.17 10.53 -6.33
CA ALA A 30 -21.79 9.33 -6.87
C ALA A 30 -21.33 8.03 -6.20
N TYR A 31 -20.05 7.96 -5.79
CA TYR A 31 -19.42 6.70 -5.39
C TYR A 31 -19.00 6.65 -3.93
N VAL A 32 -18.85 7.78 -3.23
CA VAL A 32 -18.56 7.79 -1.80
C VAL A 32 -19.85 7.87 -1.01
N HIS A 33 -20.00 7.00 -0.02
CA HIS A 33 -21.19 6.96 0.83
C HIS A 33 -21.34 8.28 1.59
N PRO A 34 -22.54 8.91 1.61
CA PRO A 34 -22.76 10.20 2.28
C PRO A 34 -22.43 10.18 3.77
N ASP A 35 -22.89 9.15 4.47
CA ASP A 35 -22.97 9.16 5.94
C ASP A 35 -22.14 8.07 6.64
N GLN A 36 -21.50 7.19 5.88
CA GLN A 36 -20.80 6.01 6.42
C GLN A 36 -19.33 5.97 6.02
N TYR A 37 -18.86 6.96 5.27
CA TYR A 37 -17.47 7.04 4.86
C TYR A 37 -16.56 7.30 6.06
N ILE A 38 -15.60 6.39 6.27
CA ILE A 38 -14.56 6.48 7.31
C ILE A 38 -13.20 6.69 6.64
N GLN A 39 -12.48 7.74 7.05
CA GLN A 39 -11.13 8.07 6.63
C GLN A 39 -10.13 7.67 7.72
N HIS A 40 -9.16 6.84 7.37
CA HIS A 40 -8.08 6.41 8.26
C HIS A 40 -6.79 7.22 8.11
N ASN A 41 -6.62 7.96 7.00
CA ASN A 41 -5.51 8.90 6.87
C ASN A 41 -5.63 9.98 7.94
N GLN A 42 -4.70 9.98 8.89
CA GLN A 42 -4.70 10.86 10.05
C GLN A 42 -4.49 12.33 9.69
N GLY A 43 -3.91 12.61 8.51
CA GLY A 43 -3.69 13.95 7.97
C GLY A 43 -4.93 14.57 7.31
N LEU A 44 -6.03 13.81 7.18
CA LEU A 44 -7.27 14.23 6.53
C LEU A 44 -8.45 14.24 7.50
N SER A 45 -9.38 15.17 7.33
CA SER A 45 -10.64 15.16 8.07
C SER A 45 -11.56 14.07 7.55
N ASP A 46 -12.40 13.54 8.43
CA ASP A 46 -13.29 12.43 8.11
C ASP A 46 -14.58 12.85 7.36
N GLY A 47 -15.19 11.90 6.67
CA GLY A 47 -16.48 12.04 5.99
C GLY A 47 -16.38 12.58 4.56
N ARG A 48 -17.40 12.25 3.75
CA ARG A 48 -17.48 12.68 2.34
C ARG A 48 -17.46 14.19 2.17
N ALA A 49 -18.08 14.93 3.09
CA ALA A 49 -18.09 16.39 3.05
C ALA A 49 -16.69 17.00 3.17
N ALA A 50 -15.82 16.41 4.00
CA ALA A 50 -14.43 16.84 4.12
C ALA A 50 -13.65 16.57 2.83
N MET A 51 -13.85 15.40 2.20
CA MET A 51 -13.23 15.07 0.91
C MET A 51 -13.66 16.07 -0.18
N LEU A 52 -14.96 16.38 -0.28
CA LEU A 52 -15.48 17.38 -1.22
C LEU A 52 -14.90 18.78 -0.94
N GLY A 53 -14.78 19.18 0.32
CA GLY A 53 -14.22 20.47 0.72
C GLY A 53 -12.73 20.64 0.43
N ALA A 54 -12.00 19.54 0.18
CA ALA A 54 -10.58 19.59 -0.15
C ALA A 54 -10.30 19.79 -1.65
N LEU A 55 -11.30 19.60 -2.53
CA LEU A 55 -11.11 19.56 -3.98
C LEU A 55 -10.51 20.83 -4.57
N ASP A 56 -11.02 22.00 -4.18
CA ASP A 56 -10.51 23.27 -4.70
C ASP A 56 -9.04 23.48 -4.34
N HIS A 57 -8.66 23.12 -3.12
CA HIS A 57 -7.27 23.22 -2.66
C HIS A 57 -6.35 22.22 -3.41
N LEU A 58 -6.77 20.96 -3.54
CA LEU A 58 -5.99 19.93 -4.23
C LEU A 58 -5.74 20.30 -5.70
N LYS A 59 -6.75 20.88 -6.35
CA LYS A 59 -6.64 21.43 -7.70
C LYS A 59 -5.71 22.63 -7.76
N GLU A 60 -5.82 23.57 -6.81
CA GLU A 60 -5.00 24.78 -6.76
C GLU A 60 -3.51 24.45 -6.61
N ILE A 61 -3.16 23.47 -5.77
CA ILE A 61 -1.77 23.01 -5.61
C ILE A 61 -1.27 22.13 -6.78
N GLY A 62 -2.12 21.89 -7.78
CA GLY A 62 -1.76 21.16 -9.00
C GLY A 62 -1.59 19.66 -8.80
N THR A 63 -2.35 19.05 -7.87
CA THR A 63 -2.32 17.61 -7.62
C THR A 63 -2.57 16.83 -8.91
N LYS A 64 -1.73 15.83 -9.20
CA LYS A 64 -2.00 14.84 -10.25
C LYS A 64 -1.93 13.44 -9.68
N VAL A 65 -2.72 12.53 -10.24
CA VAL A 65 -2.74 11.13 -9.82
C VAL A 65 -2.50 10.23 -11.01
N SER A 66 -1.55 9.30 -10.87
CA SER A 66 -1.25 8.27 -11.86
C SER A 66 -1.29 6.90 -11.22
N VAL A 67 -2.39 6.17 -11.44
CA VAL A 67 -2.58 4.82 -10.92
C VAL A 67 -1.80 3.82 -11.77
N LYS A 68 -0.91 3.06 -11.15
CA LYS A 68 -0.05 2.09 -11.84
C LYS A 68 -0.58 0.66 -11.73
N ARG A 69 -1.02 0.26 -10.55
CA ARG A 69 -1.59 -1.07 -10.28
C ARG A 69 -2.89 -0.95 -9.50
N ALA A 70 -3.79 -1.88 -9.75
CA ALA A 70 -5.05 -2.01 -9.02
C ALA A 70 -5.30 -3.47 -8.68
N LEU A 71 -5.66 -3.76 -7.43
CA LEU A 71 -6.03 -5.10 -6.94
C LEU A 71 -7.46 -5.06 -6.41
N VAL A 72 -8.18 -6.17 -6.51
CA VAL A 72 -9.51 -6.36 -5.92
C VAL A 72 -9.59 -7.68 -5.18
N ASP A 73 -9.87 -7.61 -3.87
CA ASP A 73 -10.08 -8.76 -2.98
C ASP A 73 -11.38 -8.58 -2.21
N GLY A 74 -12.40 -9.37 -2.56
CA GLY A 74 -13.75 -9.18 -2.02
C GLY A 74 -14.24 -7.76 -2.28
N ASP A 75 -14.52 -7.02 -1.21
CA ASP A 75 -15.01 -5.64 -1.26
C ASP A 75 -13.90 -4.58 -1.12
N TYR A 76 -12.63 -4.99 -1.14
CA TYR A 76 -11.48 -4.08 -1.10
C TYR A 76 -10.92 -3.82 -2.50
N VAL A 77 -10.56 -2.57 -2.76
CA VAL A 77 -9.75 -2.14 -3.90
C VAL A 77 -8.46 -1.52 -3.37
N VAL A 78 -7.32 -1.97 -3.89
CA VAL A 78 -6.01 -1.37 -3.63
C VAL A 78 -5.54 -0.65 -4.88
N LEU A 79 -5.09 0.59 -4.78
CA LEU A 79 -4.46 1.33 -5.87
C LEU A 79 -3.03 1.71 -5.46
N HIS A 80 -2.05 1.33 -6.28
CA HIS A 80 -0.65 1.74 -6.10
C HIS A 80 -0.33 2.80 -7.16
N SER A 81 -0.05 4.01 -6.71
CA SER A 81 -0.14 5.23 -7.52
C SER A 81 1.04 6.17 -7.27
N VAL A 82 1.31 7.05 -8.25
CA VAL A 82 2.15 8.24 -8.06
C VAL A 82 1.24 9.46 -7.93
N TYR A 83 1.46 10.24 -6.90
CA TYR A 83 0.83 11.54 -6.73
C TYR A 83 1.86 12.65 -6.90
N GLU A 84 1.50 13.71 -7.60
CA GLU A 84 2.35 14.89 -7.80
C GLU A 84 1.77 16.09 -7.07
N PHE A 85 2.31 16.38 -5.88
CA PHE A 85 2.04 17.62 -5.16
C PHE A 85 3.22 17.90 -4.22
N PHE A 86 3.86 19.07 -4.34
CA PHE A 86 5.14 19.37 -3.67
C PHE A 86 6.19 18.27 -3.88
N GLY A 87 6.32 17.78 -5.12
CA GLY A 87 7.17 16.65 -5.52
C GLY A 87 6.45 15.29 -5.56
N PRO A 88 7.02 14.31 -6.28
CA PRO A 88 6.40 13.00 -6.49
C PRO A 88 6.34 12.18 -5.21
N LYS A 89 5.22 11.47 -5.02
CA LYS A 89 4.95 10.61 -3.87
C LYS A 89 4.39 9.28 -4.33
N ILE A 90 4.81 8.21 -3.68
CA ILE A 90 4.25 6.87 -3.87
C ILE A 90 3.16 6.67 -2.83
N ILE A 91 1.98 6.28 -3.28
CA ILE A 91 0.80 6.09 -2.44
C ILE A 91 0.21 4.70 -2.70
N ILE A 92 -0.14 4.00 -1.62
CA ILE A 92 -0.99 2.82 -1.67
C ILE A 92 -2.32 3.19 -1.01
N ASP A 93 -3.35 3.40 -1.83
CA ASP A 93 -4.72 3.64 -1.39
C ASP A 93 -5.46 2.30 -1.23
N ILE A 94 -6.27 2.15 -0.18
CA ILE A 94 -7.17 1.02 0.06
C ILE A 94 -8.57 1.58 0.23
N PHE A 95 -9.51 1.14 -0.60
CA PHE A 95 -10.93 1.46 -0.49
C PHE A 95 -11.72 0.21 -0.13
N ARG A 96 -12.64 0.32 0.84
CA ARG A 96 -13.66 -0.72 1.08
C ARG A 96 -15.00 -0.26 0.56
N PHE A 97 -15.71 -1.19 -0.08
CA PHE A 97 -17.02 -0.97 -0.64
C PHE A 97 -18.12 -1.66 0.16
N GLU A 98 -19.29 -1.04 0.22
CA GLU A 98 -20.54 -1.67 0.61
C GLU A 98 -21.63 -1.23 -0.37
N ASN A 99 -22.43 -2.19 -0.87
CA ASN A 99 -23.52 -1.92 -1.80
C ASN A 99 -23.10 -1.08 -3.04
N GLY A 100 -21.84 -1.23 -3.47
CA GLY A 100 -21.29 -0.54 -4.64
C GLY A 100 -20.84 0.91 -4.38
N LEU A 101 -20.85 1.37 -3.12
CA LEU A 101 -20.33 2.66 -2.67
C LEU A 101 -19.08 2.46 -1.79
N ILE A 102 -18.15 3.41 -1.84
CA ILE A 102 -16.98 3.48 -0.97
C ILE A 102 -17.44 3.94 0.41
N VAL A 103 -17.16 3.14 1.42
CA VAL A 103 -17.51 3.40 2.83
C VAL A 103 -16.28 3.55 3.73
N GLU A 104 -15.08 3.21 3.25
CA GLU A 104 -13.88 3.30 4.08
C GLU A 104 -12.65 3.46 3.21
N HIS A 105 -11.66 4.22 3.72
CA HIS A 105 -10.43 4.52 3.03
C HIS A 105 -9.22 4.55 3.96
N TRP A 106 -8.16 3.89 3.55
CA TRP A 106 -6.83 4.02 4.11
C TRP A 106 -5.87 4.41 2.98
N ASP A 107 -4.83 5.14 3.30
CA ASP A 107 -3.66 5.27 2.44
C ASP A 107 -2.39 5.07 3.25
N ASN A 108 -1.27 4.91 2.57
CA ASN A 108 0.07 5.12 3.12
C ASN A 108 0.85 5.89 2.05
N MET A 109 1.65 6.86 2.46
CA MET A 109 2.36 7.75 1.53
C MET A 109 3.83 7.95 1.90
N GLN A 110 4.71 7.90 0.90
CA GLN A 110 6.11 8.29 1.05
C GLN A 110 6.62 9.10 -0.15
N GLU A 111 7.66 9.90 0.05
CA GLU A 111 8.32 10.61 -1.05
C GLU A 111 8.95 9.62 -2.02
N MET A 112 8.87 9.91 -3.32
CA MET A 112 9.52 9.09 -4.32
C MET A 112 11.02 9.39 -4.35
N GLU A 113 11.84 8.35 -4.18
CA GLU A 113 13.29 8.45 -4.27
C GLU A 113 13.80 8.19 -5.69
N GLY A 114 14.81 8.97 -6.10
CA GLY A 114 15.29 8.95 -7.48
C GLY A 114 16.24 7.81 -7.84
N LYS A 115 16.98 7.23 -6.90
CA LYS A 115 17.92 6.12 -7.15
C LYS A 115 17.74 5.04 -6.09
N THR A 116 17.19 3.91 -6.49
CA THR A 116 17.21 2.69 -5.67
C THR A 116 18.53 1.93 -5.90
N PRO A 117 18.99 1.11 -4.95
CA PRO A 117 20.16 0.25 -5.15
C PRO A 117 20.00 -0.74 -6.32
N SER A 118 18.76 -1.04 -6.71
CA SER A 118 18.42 -2.03 -7.74
C SER A 118 18.25 -1.48 -9.15
N ASN A 119 18.35 -0.15 -9.35
CA ASN A 119 18.00 0.53 -10.61
C ASN A 119 16.52 0.36 -11.05
N HIS A 120 15.64 -0.14 -10.19
CA HIS A 120 14.19 -0.09 -10.37
C HIS A 120 13.63 1.18 -9.75
N THR A 121 12.48 1.65 -10.20
CA THR A 121 11.77 2.72 -9.49
C THR A 121 10.93 2.13 -8.36
N MET A 122 10.39 2.98 -7.48
CA MET A 122 9.47 2.51 -6.43
C MET A 122 8.09 2.09 -6.97
N ILE A 123 7.83 2.22 -8.29
CA ILE A 123 6.50 2.05 -8.89
C ILE A 123 6.49 1.20 -10.17
N ASP A 124 7.63 0.84 -10.76
CA ASP A 124 7.69 0.02 -11.97
C ASP A 124 7.46 -1.47 -11.68
N GLY A 125 7.70 -2.32 -12.68
CA GLY A 125 7.37 -3.74 -12.64
C GLY A 125 5.99 -4.08 -13.23
N PRO A 126 5.57 -5.35 -13.11
CA PRO A 126 4.37 -5.87 -13.74
C PRO A 126 3.09 -5.27 -13.17
N VAL A 127 2.07 -5.15 -14.03
CA VAL A 127 0.73 -4.66 -13.67
C VAL A 127 -0.38 -5.66 -14.01
N THR A 128 -0.04 -6.72 -14.75
CA THR A 128 -0.99 -7.77 -15.12
C THR A 128 -1.02 -8.81 -14.02
N ILE A 129 -2.21 -9.03 -13.46
CA ILE A 129 -2.43 -10.05 -12.44
C ILE A 129 -2.54 -11.42 -13.12
N LYS A 130 -1.84 -12.40 -12.56
CA LYS A 130 -1.82 -13.81 -12.97
C LYS A 130 -2.27 -14.69 -11.81
N ASP A 131 -2.37 -16.00 -12.06
CA ASP A 131 -2.58 -17.01 -11.01
C ASP A 131 -3.76 -16.71 -10.07
N ILE A 132 -4.88 -16.22 -10.62
CA ILE A 132 -6.09 -15.85 -9.87
C ILE A 132 -6.58 -17.01 -8.97
N ASP A 133 -6.43 -18.25 -9.42
CA ASP A 133 -6.78 -19.45 -8.65
C ASP A 133 -5.88 -19.70 -7.44
N LYS A 134 -4.72 -19.02 -7.34
CA LYS A 134 -3.75 -19.12 -6.25
C LYS A 134 -3.85 -18.02 -5.20
N THR A 135 -4.77 -17.07 -5.35
CA THR A 135 -4.93 -15.90 -4.47
C THR A 135 -4.83 -16.24 -2.98
N GLU A 136 -5.59 -17.24 -2.51
CA GLU A 136 -5.62 -17.59 -1.08
C GLU A 136 -4.34 -18.27 -0.59
N ASP A 137 -3.67 -19.04 -1.44
CA ASP A 137 -2.40 -19.67 -1.09
C ASP A 137 -1.26 -18.65 -1.06
N ASN A 138 -1.26 -17.71 -2.02
CA ASN A 138 -0.32 -16.60 -2.07
C ASN A 138 -0.48 -15.66 -0.86
N LYS A 139 -1.72 -15.35 -0.46
CA LYS A 139 -2.00 -14.59 0.78
C LYS A 139 -1.44 -15.28 2.02
N LYS A 140 -1.59 -16.60 2.14
CA LYS A 140 -1.02 -17.37 3.25
C LYS A 140 0.50 -17.37 3.24
N LEU A 141 1.12 -17.55 2.07
CA LEU A 141 2.57 -17.52 1.90
C LEU A 141 3.13 -16.18 2.39
N VAL A 142 2.62 -15.08 1.84
CA VAL A 142 3.07 -13.72 2.16
C VAL A 142 2.80 -13.37 3.61
N LYS A 143 1.62 -13.68 4.15
CA LYS A 143 1.34 -13.49 5.58
C LYS A 143 2.33 -14.24 6.45
N SER A 144 2.66 -15.47 6.09
CA SER A 144 3.62 -16.29 6.85
C SER A 144 5.03 -15.71 6.76
N TYR A 145 5.44 -15.20 5.60
CA TYR A 145 6.71 -14.50 5.43
C TYR A 145 6.80 -13.28 6.35
N VAL A 146 5.80 -12.38 6.30
CA VAL A 146 5.77 -11.18 7.13
C VAL A 146 5.81 -11.54 8.62
N GLU A 147 5.01 -12.52 9.06
CA GLU A 147 5.00 -12.93 10.46
C GLU A 147 6.29 -13.64 10.92
N ASN A 148 6.87 -14.51 10.09
CA ASN A 148 8.04 -15.28 10.48
C ASN A 148 9.33 -14.48 10.40
N ILE A 149 9.44 -13.64 9.38
CA ILE A 149 10.67 -12.91 9.06
C ILE A 149 10.60 -11.50 9.61
N LEU A 150 9.60 -10.70 9.20
CA LEU A 150 9.54 -9.28 9.54
C LEU A 150 9.13 -9.05 11.00
N LEU A 151 8.17 -9.83 11.52
CA LEU A 151 7.83 -9.86 12.96
C LEU A 151 8.78 -10.77 13.77
N GLY A 152 9.70 -11.47 13.10
CA GLY A 152 10.75 -12.25 13.76
C GLY A 152 10.30 -13.54 14.48
N LYS A 153 9.09 -14.07 14.21
CA LYS A 153 8.63 -15.31 14.88
C LYS A 153 9.47 -16.54 14.53
N SER A 154 10.06 -16.59 13.34
CA SER A 154 10.82 -17.75 12.84
C SER A 154 11.84 -17.35 11.75
N PRO A 155 12.89 -16.58 12.10
CA PRO A 155 13.84 -16.00 11.13
C PRO A 155 14.64 -17.06 10.34
N GLY A 156 14.77 -18.29 10.87
CA GLY A 156 15.43 -19.41 10.17
C GLY A 156 14.70 -19.89 8.91
N LEU A 157 13.47 -19.47 8.68
CA LEU A 157 12.68 -19.80 7.48
C LEU A 157 12.94 -18.85 6.31
N LEU A 158 13.80 -17.84 6.45
CA LEU A 158 13.96 -16.78 5.44
C LEU A 158 14.15 -17.34 4.02
N ALA A 159 15.11 -18.26 3.85
CA ALA A 159 15.44 -18.82 2.53
C ALA A 159 14.33 -19.71 1.94
N THR A 160 13.34 -20.14 2.71
CA THR A 160 12.25 -21.00 2.20
C THR A 160 11.16 -20.23 1.47
N TYR A 161 11.23 -18.89 1.48
CA TYR A 161 10.23 -18.03 0.84
C TYR A 161 10.63 -17.56 -0.56
N PHE A 162 11.86 -17.83 -1.00
CA PHE A 162 12.44 -17.24 -2.22
C PHE A 162 13.10 -18.29 -3.11
N ASP A 163 13.01 -18.09 -4.43
CA ASP A 163 13.77 -18.85 -5.43
C ASP A 163 15.24 -18.41 -5.45
N GLY A 164 16.02 -18.87 -4.47
CA GLY A 164 17.42 -18.50 -4.32
C GLY A 164 17.60 -16.98 -4.15
N ASP A 165 18.31 -16.35 -5.10
CA ASP A 165 18.56 -14.91 -5.11
C ASP A 165 17.69 -14.15 -6.13
N ASN A 166 16.68 -14.80 -6.72
CA ASN A 166 15.79 -14.21 -7.72
C ASN A 166 14.67 -13.39 -7.04
N TYR A 167 15.02 -12.25 -6.48
CA TYR A 167 14.09 -11.35 -5.80
C TYR A 167 14.29 -9.91 -6.28
N ILE A 168 13.26 -9.33 -6.88
CA ILE A 168 13.29 -7.94 -7.38
C ILE A 168 12.81 -7.00 -6.27
N GLN A 169 13.51 -5.89 -6.10
CA GLN A 169 13.27 -4.96 -5.01
C GLN A 169 13.07 -3.53 -5.49
N HIS A 170 11.96 -2.93 -5.07
CA HIS A 170 11.59 -1.56 -5.38
C HIS A 170 11.68 -0.62 -4.17
N SER A 171 11.84 -1.16 -2.96
CA SER A 171 12.14 -0.38 -1.76
C SER A 171 13.40 0.46 -1.99
N PRO A 172 13.39 1.76 -1.63
CA PRO A 172 14.47 2.68 -1.98
C PRO A 172 15.79 2.39 -1.25
N HIS A 173 15.79 1.50 -0.26
CA HIS A 173 16.95 1.23 0.60
C HIS A 173 17.42 -0.22 0.59
N ILE A 174 16.77 -1.09 -0.19
CA ILE A 174 17.08 -2.52 -0.25
C ILE A 174 17.44 -2.88 -1.68
N ALA A 175 18.57 -3.55 -1.86
CA ALA A 175 18.99 -4.04 -3.17
C ALA A 175 18.28 -5.34 -3.55
N ASP A 176 18.30 -5.66 -4.84
CA ASP A 176 17.82 -6.93 -5.38
C ASP A 176 18.51 -8.13 -4.72
N GLY A 177 17.80 -9.25 -4.78
CA GLY A 177 18.22 -10.51 -4.23
C GLY A 177 17.95 -10.64 -2.74
N LEU A 178 17.89 -11.89 -2.29
CA LEU A 178 17.91 -12.22 -0.89
C LEU A 178 19.23 -11.76 -0.23
N SER A 179 20.32 -11.74 -1.00
CA SER A 179 21.60 -11.17 -0.62
C SER A 179 21.49 -9.67 -0.32
N GLY A 180 20.77 -8.89 -1.15
CA GLY A 180 20.48 -7.48 -0.93
C GLY A 180 19.65 -7.24 0.33
N LEU A 181 18.59 -8.03 0.54
CA LEU A 181 17.80 -8.00 1.77
C LEU A 181 18.65 -8.31 3.02
N HIS A 182 19.49 -9.34 2.95
CA HIS A 182 20.37 -9.71 4.06
C HIS A 182 21.35 -8.58 4.41
N ALA A 183 21.96 -7.95 3.39
CA ALA A 183 22.85 -6.82 3.57
C ALA A 183 22.15 -5.61 4.21
N ALA A 184 20.90 -5.32 3.80
CA ALA A 184 20.10 -4.26 4.41
C ALA A 184 19.83 -4.53 5.90
N LEU A 185 19.39 -5.75 6.25
CA LEU A 185 19.14 -6.15 7.64
C LEU A 185 20.42 -6.08 8.51
N GLN A 186 21.56 -6.50 7.96
CA GLN A 186 22.85 -6.35 8.65
C GLN A 186 23.21 -4.87 8.87
N ALA A 187 23.05 -4.02 7.85
CA ALA A 187 23.36 -2.60 7.93
C ALA A 187 22.48 -1.86 8.96
N LEU A 188 21.20 -2.22 9.06
CA LEU A 188 20.31 -1.68 10.11
C LEU A 188 20.84 -2.03 11.50
N LYS A 189 21.21 -3.30 11.71
CA LYS A 189 21.77 -3.78 12.98
C LYS A 189 23.08 -3.09 13.35
N GLU A 190 24.00 -2.93 12.40
CA GLU A 190 25.30 -2.27 12.62
C GLU A 190 25.13 -0.78 12.98
N LYS A 191 24.14 -0.12 12.39
CA LYS A 191 23.81 1.29 12.66
C LYS A 191 22.92 1.50 13.89
N ASN A 192 22.52 0.42 14.58
CA ASN A 192 21.52 0.45 15.64
C ASN A 192 20.22 1.15 15.21
N ILE A 193 19.82 0.97 13.95
CA ILE A 193 18.52 1.43 13.46
C ILE A 193 17.50 0.35 13.82
N GLU A 194 16.55 0.70 14.68
CA GLU A 194 15.46 -0.20 15.05
C GLU A 194 14.40 -0.16 13.95
N PHE A 195 14.20 -1.29 13.27
CA PHE A 195 13.14 -1.49 12.29
C PHE A 195 12.35 -2.71 12.73
N GLU A 196 11.17 -2.50 13.29
CA GLU A 196 10.39 -3.54 13.95
C GLU A 196 8.97 -3.58 13.39
N TYR A 197 8.49 -4.78 13.07
CA TYR A 197 7.07 -5.05 12.85
C TYR A 197 6.48 -5.68 14.10
N THR A 198 5.29 -5.25 14.50
CA THR A 198 4.62 -5.75 15.72
C THR A 198 3.26 -6.39 15.43
N HIS A 199 2.56 -5.98 14.36
CA HIS A 199 1.25 -6.51 14.02
C HIS A 199 0.94 -6.47 12.52
N VAL A 200 0.19 -7.47 12.03
CA VAL A 200 -0.36 -7.48 10.66
C VAL A 200 -1.87 -7.28 10.76
N HIS A 201 -2.35 -6.13 10.28
CA HIS A 201 -3.75 -5.71 10.35
C HIS A 201 -4.58 -6.21 9.17
N LYS A 202 -4.02 -6.21 7.96
CA LYS A 202 -4.73 -6.67 6.75
C LYS A 202 -3.81 -7.47 5.83
N VAL A 203 -4.41 -8.42 5.11
CA VAL A 203 -3.79 -9.16 4.01
C VAL A 203 -4.79 -9.19 2.86
N ILE A 204 -4.51 -8.41 1.82
CA ILE A 204 -5.40 -8.18 0.66
C ILE A 204 -4.68 -8.72 -0.57
N GLY A 205 -5.28 -9.64 -1.31
CA GLY A 205 -4.59 -10.25 -2.46
C GLY A 205 -5.49 -10.51 -3.65
N GLN A 206 -4.89 -10.47 -4.84
CA GLN A 206 -5.52 -10.88 -6.08
C GLN A 206 -4.47 -11.56 -6.94
N GLY A 207 -4.66 -12.86 -7.18
CA GLY A 207 -3.75 -13.66 -7.97
C GLY A 207 -2.35 -13.72 -7.38
N ASP A 208 -1.36 -13.32 -8.18
CA ASP A 208 0.05 -13.26 -7.82
C ASP A 208 0.43 -12.05 -6.95
N PHE A 209 -0.45 -11.06 -6.75
CA PHE A 209 -0.16 -9.88 -5.91
C PHE A 209 -0.82 -9.97 -4.54
N VAL A 210 -0.08 -9.60 -3.49
CA VAL A 210 -0.57 -9.52 -2.11
C VAL A 210 -0.04 -8.27 -1.42
N LEU A 211 -0.93 -7.44 -0.90
CA LEU A 211 -0.64 -6.35 0.04
C LEU A 211 -0.75 -6.86 1.48
N THR A 212 0.23 -6.52 2.32
CA THR A 212 0.12 -6.57 3.78
C THR A 212 0.13 -5.18 4.37
N VAL A 213 -0.77 -4.94 5.33
CA VAL A 213 -0.85 -3.69 6.10
C VAL A 213 -0.41 -4.01 7.51
N SER A 214 0.74 -3.49 7.91
CA SER A 214 1.38 -3.81 9.18
C SER A 214 1.68 -2.57 10.01
N GLU A 215 1.81 -2.77 11.31
CA GLU A 215 2.20 -1.78 12.32
C GLU A 215 3.54 -2.15 12.92
N GLY A 216 4.31 -1.14 13.34
CA GLY A 216 5.48 -1.33 14.17
C GLY A 216 6.21 -0.03 14.46
N PHE A 217 7.54 -0.09 14.51
CA PHE A 217 8.38 1.04 14.91
C PHE A 217 9.59 1.21 13.98
N LEU A 218 9.92 2.47 13.70
CA LEU A 218 11.17 2.86 13.05
C LEU A 218 11.93 3.84 13.98
N ASN A 219 13.04 3.41 14.55
CA ASN A 219 13.79 4.15 15.58
C ASN A 219 12.89 4.62 16.75
N GLY A 220 12.03 3.72 17.23
CA GLY A 220 11.06 4.01 18.30
C GLY A 220 9.86 4.86 17.88
N GLN A 221 9.81 5.39 16.65
CA GLN A 221 8.65 6.10 16.13
C GLN A 221 7.60 5.09 15.62
N PRO A 222 6.33 5.15 16.08
CA PRO A 222 5.26 4.33 15.53
C PRO A 222 5.09 4.56 14.02
N THR A 223 5.03 3.47 13.26
CA THR A 223 5.09 3.48 11.78
C THR A 223 4.14 2.44 11.20
N ALA A 224 3.50 2.78 10.09
CA ALA A 224 2.71 1.89 9.27
C ALA A 224 3.52 1.43 8.04
N PHE A 225 3.50 0.13 7.77
CA PHE A 225 4.22 -0.51 6.67
C PHE A 225 3.20 -1.15 5.71
N TYR A 226 3.18 -0.70 4.47
CA TYR A 226 2.33 -1.23 3.41
C TYR A 226 3.22 -1.89 2.39
N ASP A 227 3.21 -3.23 2.37
CA ASP A 227 4.12 -4.03 1.56
C ASP A 227 3.33 -4.80 0.51
N ILE A 228 3.58 -4.53 -0.78
CA ILE A 228 3.03 -5.29 -1.90
C ILE A 228 4.08 -6.31 -2.33
N PHE A 229 3.70 -7.57 -2.37
CA PHE A 229 4.52 -8.67 -2.86
C PHE A 229 3.92 -9.25 -4.13
N ARG A 230 4.78 -9.66 -5.06
CA ARG A 230 4.41 -10.59 -6.15
C ARG A 230 4.97 -11.97 -5.85
N VAL A 231 4.14 -12.99 -6.05
CA VAL A 231 4.49 -14.40 -5.92
C VAL A 231 4.65 -15.02 -7.31
N GLU A 232 5.69 -15.83 -7.49
CA GLU A 232 5.91 -16.59 -8.72
C GLU A 232 6.30 -18.02 -8.34
N LYS A 233 5.63 -19.01 -8.95
CA LYS A 233 5.88 -20.44 -8.69
C LYS A 233 5.82 -20.84 -7.20
N GLY A 234 5.06 -20.10 -6.40
CA GLY A 234 4.91 -20.36 -4.96
C GLY A 234 6.00 -19.73 -4.08
N GLU A 235 6.80 -18.83 -4.62
CA GLU A 235 7.88 -18.11 -3.93
C GLU A 235 7.72 -16.60 -4.12
N ILE A 236 8.18 -15.79 -3.18
CA ILE A 236 8.17 -14.32 -3.28
C ILE A 236 9.23 -13.92 -4.30
N ALA A 237 8.81 -13.16 -5.31
CA ALA A 237 9.65 -12.80 -6.46
C ALA A 237 9.90 -11.31 -6.59
N GLU A 238 9.03 -10.46 -6.04
CA GLU A 238 9.10 -9.00 -6.21
C GLU A 238 8.41 -8.27 -5.06
N HIS A 239 8.88 -7.08 -4.70
CA HIS A 239 8.34 -6.33 -3.57
C HIS A 239 8.45 -4.81 -3.73
N TRP A 240 7.39 -4.13 -3.29
CA TRP A 240 7.27 -2.68 -3.15
C TRP A 240 6.79 -2.35 -1.74
N ASP A 241 7.26 -1.24 -1.18
CA ASP A 241 6.77 -0.74 0.10
C ASP A 241 6.31 0.72 0.03
N VAL A 242 5.48 1.09 1.01
CA VAL A 242 5.30 2.46 1.47
C VAL A 242 5.39 2.48 2.99
N VAL A 243 6.36 3.23 3.52
CA VAL A 243 6.62 3.34 4.96
C VAL A 243 6.26 4.74 5.44
N GLU A 244 5.31 4.84 6.36
CA GLU A 244 4.81 6.13 6.84
C GLU A 244 4.71 6.19 8.36
N ALA A 245 5.29 7.24 8.94
CA ALA A 245 5.18 7.47 10.39
C ALA A 245 3.73 7.77 10.79
N ILE A 246 3.25 7.12 11.84
CA ILE A 246 1.93 7.38 12.40
C ILE A 246 1.97 8.73 13.11
N LEU A 247 1.01 9.60 12.79
CA LEU A 247 0.93 10.92 13.40
C LEU A 247 0.65 10.82 14.90
N PRO A 248 1.30 11.67 15.73
CA PRO A 248 0.94 11.78 17.13
C PRO A 248 -0.48 12.35 17.27
N ALA A 249 -1.19 11.97 18.34
CA ALA A 249 -2.63 12.21 18.49
C ALA A 249 -3.04 13.68 18.29
N GLU A 250 -2.24 14.61 18.78
CA GLU A 250 -2.47 16.05 18.70
C GLU A 250 -2.34 16.64 17.29
N LYS A 251 -1.75 15.90 16.34
CA LYS A 251 -1.64 16.31 14.93
C LYS A 251 -2.70 15.67 14.02
N ARG A 252 -3.53 14.77 14.54
CA ARG A 252 -4.52 14.04 13.74
C ARG A 252 -5.74 14.92 13.48
N LYS A 253 -6.27 14.87 12.25
CA LYS A 253 -7.51 15.57 11.84
C LYS A 253 -8.78 14.74 12.02
N ASN A 254 -8.63 13.44 12.32
CA ASN A 254 -9.72 12.56 12.69
C ASN A 254 -9.28 11.62 13.83
N SER A 255 -10.23 10.94 14.48
CA SER A 255 -9.98 10.02 15.60
C SER A 255 -10.00 8.55 15.20
N ASN A 256 -10.10 8.23 13.91
CA ASN A 256 -10.20 6.86 13.44
C ASN A 256 -8.86 6.13 13.64
N SER A 257 -8.93 4.80 13.73
CA SER A 257 -7.74 3.94 13.77
C SER A 257 -6.86 4.20 12.55
N ARG A 258 -5.53 4.00 12.65
CA ARG A 258 -4.64 4.04 11.47
C ARG A 258 -4.87 2.85 10.52
N PHE A 259 -5.45 1.77 11.06
CA PHE A 259 -5.61 0.45 10.45
C PHE A 259 -7.06 -0.04 10.49
#